data_AF-A0A2D3V2C8-F1
#
_entry.id   AF-A0A2D3V2C8-F1
#
_cell.length_a   1.000
_cell.length_b   1.000
_cell.length_c   1.000
_cell.angle_alpha   90.00
_cell.angle_beta   90.00
_cell.angle_gamma   90.00
#
_symmetry.space_group_name_H-M   'P 1'
#
loop_
_entity.id
_entity.type
_entity.pdbx_description
1 polymer ?
#
loop_
_entity_poly.entity_id
_entity_poly.type
_entity_poly.pdbx_seq_one_letter_code
_entity_poly.pdbx_strand_id
1 'polypeptide(L)'
;MSTNNGDPVPSSNKTVAYATFYCTRLADESAEDPYFDAVQLLIYQILHRPSTRTQLGIPLLVFVAPHVSQARRKIFRSMGGKVIELDYIRDLPEQIQPRRPRWIDQLCKLRIFEQVSYDFILYLDSDMLLTKSLDDIWDEPVSKQKVKTQREKIQGHHKEFSGVASLPDDYLFVGVPDTYGSRKPDPPIPWIGKDSINGGFWLASPSLVMFQYYVSLLASPNSYDSQYMEQGVFRHAHGGDGPMPWSQFPPGKWNVNWPRVEDFRRGTATLHDRFWITDEPWVEEELVGHWNEAKKEMLGFSGRNHVQDFSSLVLITRRLSIWRTAVLRSSLARKQSGSAASTSLVRA
;
A
#
# COMPACT_ATOMS: atom_id res chain seq x y z
N MET A 1 -43.42 17.92 -32.85
CA MET A 1 -42.55 18.59 -31.86
C MET A 1 -42.25 17.57 -30.77
N SER A 2 -40.98 17.23 -30.64
CA SER A 2 -40.43 16.22 -29.74
C SER A 2 -40.04 16.91 -28.43
N THR A 3 -40.44 16.36 -27.28
CA THR A 3 -39.81 16.68 -25.99
C THR A 3 -39.73 15.41 -25.17
N ASN A 4 -38.61 14.71 -25.34
CA ASN A 4 -38.19 13.60 -24.50
C ASN A 4 -37.34 14.21 -23.37
N ASN A 5 -37.97 14.55 -22.24
CA ASN A 5 -37.25 14.90 -21.02
C ASN A 5 -36.89 13.60 -20.31
N GLY A 6 -35.74 13.03 -20.69
CA GLY A 6 -35.09 12.01 -19.88
C GLY A 6 -34.50 12.68 -18.66
N ASP A 7 -35.18 12.55 -17.52
CA ASP A 7 -34.61 12.89 -16.23
C ASP A 7 -33.28 12.13 -16.02
N PRO A 8 -32.28 12.75 -15.37
CA PRO A 8 -31.04 12.06 -15.05
C PRO A 8 -31.33 10.92 -14.07
N VAL A 9 -31.11 9.68 -14.52
CA VAL A 9 -31.08 8.50 -13.66
C VAL A 9 -30.05 8.78 -12.54
N PRO A 10 -30.41 8.64 -11.25
CA PRO A 10 -29.47 8.85 -10.16
C PRO A 10 -28.27 7.91 -10.32
N SER A 11 -27.06 8.46 -10.18
CA SER A 11 -25.83 7.67 -10.09
C SER A 11 -26.04 6.54 -9.08
N SER A 12 -25.88 5.29 -9.50
CA SER A 12 -25.74 4.20 -8.55
C SER A 12 -24.57 4.55 -7.64
N ASN A 13 -24.82 4.71 -6.33
CA ASN A 13 -23.75 4.93 -5.37
C ASN A 13 -22.79 3.74 -5.46
N LYS A 14 -21.58 3.99 -5.94
CA LYS A 14 -20.56 2.95 -6.08
C LYS A 14 -20.13 2.47 -4.70
N THR A 15 -20.00 1.16 -4.55
CA THR A 15 -19.50 0.53 -3.34
C THR A 15 -17.98 0.49 -3.41
N VAL A 16 -17.32 1.39 -2.67
CA VAL A 16 -15.85 1.51 -2.68
C VAL A 16 -15.22 1.14 -1.34
N ALA A 17 -13.93 0.82 -1.36
CA ALA A 17 -13.17 0.56 -0.13
C ALA A 17 -11.71 1.01 -0.24
N TYR A 18 -11.13 1.38 0.90
CA TYR A 18 -9.69 1.38 1.09
C TYR A 18 -9.23 -0.03 1.44
N ALA A 19 -7.99 -0.39 1.12
CA ALA A 19 -7.42 -1.69 1.41
C ALA A 19 -5.94 -1.63 1.80
N THR A 20 -5.52 -2.56 2.66
CA THR A 20 -4.11 -2.85 2.92
C THR A 20 -3.94 -4.35 3.17
N PHE A 21 -2.70 -4.85 3.09
CA PHE A 21 -2.38 -6.26 3.27
C PHE A 21 -1.28 -6.47 4.32
N TYR A 22 -1.48 -7.48 5.16
CA TYR A 22 -0.56 -7.83 6.24
C TYR A 22 -0.20 -9.33 6.20
N CYS A 23 1.09 -9.61 6.03
CA CYS A 23 1.62 -10.98 5.86
C CYS A 23 2.97 -11.23 6.53
N THR A 24 3.34 -10.45 7.55
CA THR A 24 4.59 -10.70 8.27
C THR A 24 4.54 -12.06 8.96
N ARG A 25 5.42 -12.97 8.54
CA ARG A 25 5.75 -14.19 9.30
C ARG A 25 6.63 -13.85 10.49
N LEU A 26 6.23 -14.29 11.67
CA LEU A 26 7.00 -14.17 12.89
C LEU A 26 7.59 -15.50 13.33
N ALA A 27 8.73 -15.43 14.02
CA ALA A 27 9.24 -16.56 14.80
C ALA A 27 8.46 -16.76 16.12
N ASP A 28 7.99 -15.67 16.74
CA ASP A 28 7.21 -15.66 17.97
C ASP A 28 6.27 -14.43 18.01
N GLU A 29 5.11 -14.55 18.66
CA GLU A 29 4.09 -13.48 18.72
C GLU A 29 4.58 -12.19 19.41
N SER A 30 5.56 -12.30 20.31
CA SER A 30 6.14 -11.16 21.02
C SER A 30 7.22 -10.42 20.24
N ALA A 31 7.64 -10.96 19.09
CA ALA A 31 8.67 -10.34 18.26
C ALA A 31 8.25 -8.94 17.78
N GLU A 32 9.23 -8.04 17.75
CA GLU A 32 9.05 -6.71 17.17
C GLU A 32 8.67 -6.84 15.69
N ASP A 33 7.61 -6.14 15.32
CA ASP A 33 7.09 -6.17 13.96
C ASP A 33 6.68 -4.74 13.55
N PRO A 34 7.57 -4.01 12.85
CA PRO A 34 7.27 -2.67 12.43
C PRO A 34 6.14 -2.61 11.39
N TYR A 35 5.88 -3.68 10.63
CA TYR A 35 4.75 -3.74 9.71
C TYR A 35 3.43 -3.93 10.44
N PHE A 36 3.41 -4.66 11.56
CA PHE A 36 2.24 -4.73 12.42
C PHE A 36 1.89 -3.36 13.02
N ASP A 37 2.91 -2.58 13.40
CA ASP A 37 2.74 -1.18 13.82
C ASP A 37 2.26 -0.29 12.67
N ALA A 38 2.81 -0.49 11.47
CA ALA A 38 2.47 0.28 10.27
C ALA A 38 1.00 0.08 9.86
N VAL A 39 0.49 -1.16 9.88
CA VAL A 39 -0.93 -1.44 9.60
C VAL A 39 -1.84 -0.77 10.63
N GLN A 40 -1.51 -0.85 11.92
CA GLN A 40 -2.28 -0.14 12.96
C GLN A 40 -2.28 1.38 12.71
N LEU A 41 -1.12 1.93 12.33
CA LEU A 41 -0.99 3.34 12.03
C LEU A 41 -1.81 3.72 10.80
N LEU A 42 -1.81 2.91 9.74
CA LEU A 42 -2.61 3.14 8.55
C LEU A 42 -4.11 3.09 8.87
N ILE A 43 -4.56 2.14 9.69
CA ILE A 43 -5.96 2.09 10.18
C ILE A 43 -6.31 3.39 10.92
N TYR A 44 -5.44 3.84 11.83
CA TYR A 44 -5.64 5.10 12.54
C TYR A 44 -5.69 6.30 11.59
N GLN A 45 -4.75 6.41 10.66
CA GLN A 45 -4.69 7.52 9.70
C GLN A 45 -5.94 7.59 8.82
N ILE A 46 -6.44 6.47 8.31
CA ILE A 46 -7.60 6.43 7.40
C ILE A 46 -8.93 6.60 8.14
N LEU A 47 -9.08 6.04 9.34
CA LEU A 47 -10.39 5.99 10.01
C LEU A 47 -10.55 6.99 11.16
N HIS A 48 -9.46 7.45 11.78
CA HIS A 48 -9.54 8.12 13.09
C HIS A 48 -8.79 9.45 13.17
N ARG A 49 -7.64 9.58 12.51
CA ARG A 49 -6.80 10.76 12.60
C ARG A 49 -7.51 11.99 12.02
N PRO A 50 -7.76 13.07 12.79
CA PRO A 50 -8.59 14.19 12.32
C PRO A 50 -8.15 14.82 11.00
N SER A 51 -6.84 14.89 10.74
CA SER A 51 -6.28 15.50 9.53
C SER A 51 -6.33 14.62 8.28
N THR A 52 -6.53 13.32 8.41
CA THR A 52 -6.41 12.36 7.28
C THR A 52 -7.57 11.39 7.16
N ARG A 53 -8.45 11.31 8.16
CA ARG A 53 -9.55 10.34 8.17
C ARG A 53 -10.55 10.61 7.04
N THR A 54 -11.07 9.55 6.45
CA THR A 54 -12.18 9.62 5.50
C THR A 54 -13.41 10.28 6.14
N GLN A 55 -14.08 11.16 5.39
CA GLN A 55 -15.37 11.74 5.72
C GLN A 55 -16.53 11.03 5.02
N LEU A 56 -16.22 10.12 4.10
CA LEU A 56 -17.21 9.41 3.27
C LEU A 56 -17.74 8.12 3.91
N GLY A 57 -17.24 7.75 5.09
CA GLY A 57 -17.64 6.49 5.76
C GLY A 57 -17.16 5.23 5.03
N ILE A 58 -16.15 5.36 4.17
CA ILE A 58 -15.61 4.25 3.38
C ILE A 58 -14.82 3.29 4.30
N PRO A 59 -15.06 1.97 4.23
CA PRO A 59 -14.36 1.02 5.06
C PRO A 59 -12.89 0.87 4.63
N LEU A 60 -12.03 0.54 5.60
CA LEU A 60 -10.70 0.02 5.35
C LEU A 60 -10.69 -1.50 5.51
N LEU A 61 -10.47 -2.21 4.40
CA LEU A 61 -10.25 -3.65 4.36
C LEU A 61 -8.81 -3.95 4.78
N VAL A 62 -8.65 -4.79 5.80
CA VAL A 62 -7.34 -5.25 6.26
C VAL A 62 -7.22 -6.72 5.87
N PHE A 63 -6.61 -6.97 4.72
CA PHE A 63 -6.34 -8.32 4.26
C PHE A 63 -5.22 -8.92 5.10
N VAL A 64 -5.38 -10.18 5.52
CA VAL A 64 -4.37 -10.89 6.31
C VAL A 64 -4.07 -12.25 5.69
N ALA A 65 -2.79 -12.63 5.69
CA ALA A 65 -2.39 -13.97 5.29
C ALA A 65 -2.85 -15.03 6.32
N PRO A 66 -3.01 -16.32 5.94
CA PRO A 66 -3.55 -17.35 6.82
C PRO A 66 -2.78 -17.52 8.15
N HIS A 67 -1.46 -17.34 8.13
CA HIS A 67 -0.62 -17.52 9.32
C HIS A 67 -0.73 -16.39 10.34
N VAL A 68 -1.40 -15.28 10.03
CA VAL A 68 -1.54 -14.15 10.96
C VAL A 68 -2.41 -14.57 12.15
N SER A 69 -1.93 -14.38 13.38
CA SER A 69 -2.63 -14.82 14.59
C SER A 69 -3.97 -14.11 14.82
N GLN A 70 -4.91 -14.79 15.49
CA GLN A 70 -6.19 -14.18 15.88
C GLN A 70 -6.03 -12.97 16.79
N ALA A 71 -4.98 -12.94 17.63
CA ALA A 71 -4.66 -11.81 18.50
C ALA A 71 -4.40 -10.54 17.68
N ARG A 72 -3.55 -10.63 16.64
CA ARG A 72 -3.25 -9.50 15.74
C ARG A 72 -4.48 -9.07 14.95
N ARG A 73 -5.26 -10.03 14.44
CA ARG A 73 -6.54 -9.75 13.75
C ARG A 73 -7.53 -9.02 14.66
N LYS A 74 -7.65 -9.43 15.93
CA LYS A 74 -8.53 -8.77 16.92
C LYS A 74 -8.12 -7.32 17.13
N ILE A 75 -6.82 -7.03 17.17
CA ILE A 75 -6.32 -5.65 17.30
C ILE A 75 -6.78 -4.80 16.11
N PHE A 76 -6.56 -5.26 14.87
CA PHE A 76 -7.03 -4.54 13.68
C PHE A 76 -8.55 -4.28 13.70
N ARG A 77 -9.35 -5.28 14.09
CA ARG A 77 -10.81 -5.12 14.24
C ARG A 77 -11.19 -4.11 15.32
N SER A 78 -10.51 -4.13 16.48
CA SER A 78 -10.78 -3.16 17.56
C SER A 78 -10.45 -1.73 17.18
N MET A 79 -9.58 -1.53 16.19
CA MET A 79 -9.28 -0.23 15.61
C MET A 79 -10.22 0.15 14.45
N GLY A 80 -11.26 -0.65 14.19
CA GLY A 80 -12.26 -0.39 13.13
C GLY A 80 -11.90 -0.95 11.75
N GLY A 81 -10.75 -1.62 11.60
CA GLY A 81 -10.40 -2.28 10.34
C GLY A 81 -11.30 -3.49 10.06
N LYS A 82 -11.81 -3.60 8.82
CA LYS A 82 -12.56 -4.78 8.38
C LYS A 82 -11.59 -5.86 7.94
N VAL A 83 -11.27 -6.77 8.86
CA VAL A 83 -10.29 -7.85 8.60
C VAL A 83 -10.88 -8.91 7.68
N ILE A 84 -10.18 -9.18 6.56
CA ILE A 84 -10.50 -10.24 5.60
C ILE A 84 -9.32 -11.21 5.56
N GLU A 85 -9.57 -12.47 5.86
CA GLU A 85 -8.56 -13.52 5.70
C GLU A 85 -8.49 -13.95 4.24
N LEU A 86 -7.28 -13.98 3.70
CA LEU A 86 -7.00 -14.48 2.36
C LEU A 86 -6.42 -15.87 2.46
N ASP A 87 -6.73 -16.72 1.49
CA ASP A 87 -6.03 -17.99 1.31
C ASP A 87 -4.65 -17.78 0.66
N TYR A 88 -3.74 -18.74 0.85
CA TYR A 88 -2.52 -18.76 0.04
C TYR A 88 -2.86 -18.93 -1.45
N ILE A 89 -2.03 -18.35 -2.32
CA ILE A 89 -1.97 -18.81 -3.71
C ILE A 89 -1.24 -20.15 -3.69
N ARG A 90 -1.93 -21.22 -4.09
CA ARG A 90 -1.41 -22.59 -4.09
C ARG A 90 -0.78 -22.93 -5.44
N ASP A 91 -0.06 -24.05 -5.47
CA ASP A 91 0.45 -24.67 -6.70
C ASP A 91 1.36 -23.75 -7.53
N LEU A 92 2.11 -22.88 -6.84
CA LEU A 92 3.10 -22.02 -7.44
C LEU A 92 4.23 -22.87 -8.04
N PRO A 93 4.61 -22.68 -9.32
CA PRO A 93 5.73 -23.39 -9.91
C PRO A 93 7.04 -23.11 -9.14
N GLU A 94 7.93 -24.11 -9.05
CA GLU A 94 9.22 -24.02 -8.34
C GLU A 94 10.13 -22.88 -8.85
N GLN A 95 9.89 -22.43 -10.09
CA GLN A 95 10.61 -21.34 -10.73
C GLN A 95 10.23 -19.96 -10.18
N ILE A 96 9.13 -19.83 -9.42
CA ILE A 96 8.79 -18.59 -8.72
C ILE A 96 9.74 -18.43 -7.53
N GLN A 97 10.83 -17.70 -7.78
CA GLN A 97 11.86 -17.42 -6.78
C GLN A 97 11.91 -15.91 -6.51
N PRO A 98 11.04 -15.41 -5.62
CA PRO A 98 11.09 -14.01 -5.25
C PRO A 98 12.45 -13.70 -4.62
N ARG A 99 12.93 -12.48 -4.79
CA ARG A 99 14.24 -12.01 -4.29
C ARG A 99 14.46 -12.31 -2.79
N ARG A 100 13.38 -12.38 -2.01
CA ARG A 100 13.40 -12.91 -0.64
C ARG A 100 12.33 -14.00 -0.51
N PRO A 101 12.63 -15.19 0.05
CA PRO A 101 11.65 -16.28 0.16
C PRO A 101 10.33 -15.86 0.82
N ARG A 102 10.40 -15.05 1.88
CA ARG A 102 9.20 -14.53 2.59
C ARG A 102 8.28 -13.67 1.72
N TRP A 103 8.77 -13.13 0.60
CA TRP A 103 7.96 -12.29 -0.27
C TRP A 103 6.97 -13.09 -1.11
N ILE A 104 7.03 -14.42 -1.08
CA ILE A 104 6.03 -15.29 -1.71
C ILE A 104 4.60 -14.97 -1.23
N ASP A 105 4.45 -14.59 0.05
CA ASP A 105 3.14 -14.26 0.62
C ASP A 105 2.54 -12.98 0.02
N GLN A 106 3.34 -12.11 -0.61
CA GLN A 106 2.85 -10.90 -1.28
C GLN A 106 1.97 -11.22 -2.49
N LEU A 107 2.12 -12.40 -3.10
CA LEU A 107 1.23 -12.87 -4.16
C LEU A 107 -0.22 -13.05 -3.68
N CYS A 108 -0.46 -13.17 -2.37
CA CYS A 108 -1.82 -13.19 -1.84
C CYS A 108 -2.57 -11.89 -2.12
N LYS A 109 -1.89 -10.75 -2.36
CA LYS A 109 -2.55 -9.49 -2.79
C LYS A 109 -3.39 -9.67 -4.06
N LEU A 110 -3.06 -10.63 -4.92
CA LEU A 110 -3.86 -10.92 -6.13
C LEU A 110 -5.30 -11.32 -5.77
N ARG A 111 -5.53 -11.92 -4.60
CA ARG A 111 -6.87 -12.27 -4.11
C ARG A 111 -7.75 -11.07 -3.76
N ILE A 112 -7.19 -9.85 -3.71
CA ILE A 112 -8.01 -8.63 -3.58
C ILE A 112 -8.98 -8.51 -4.77
N PHE A 113 -8.63 -9.06 -5.94
CA PHE A 113 -9.50 -9.09 -7.11
C PHE A 113 -10.69 -10.05 -6.97
N GLU A 114 -10.71 -10.91 -5.96
CA GLU A 114 -11.88 -11.74 -5.62
C GLU A 114 -12.99 -10.95 -4.91
N GLN A 115 -12.70 -9.71 -4.46
CA GLN A 115 -13.62 -8.88 -3.67
C GLN A 115 -14.68 -8.16 -4.53
N VAL A 116 -15.41 -8.94 -5.34
CA VAL A 116 -16.39 -8.45 -6.33
C VAL A 116 -17.66 -7.82 -5.72
N SER A 117 -17.77 -7.77 -4.40
CA SER A 117 -18.79 -6.97 -3.70
C SER A 117 -18.49 -5.47 -3.71
N TYR A 118 -17.28 -5.07 -4.12
CA TYR A 118 -16.87 -3.69 -4.27
C TYR A 118 -16.73 -3.35 -5.76
N ASP A 119 -17.21 -2.19 -6.15
CA ASP A 119 -17.00 -1.63 -7.48
C ASP A 119 -15.52 -1.31 -7.67
N PHE A 120 -14.92 -0.60 -6.70
CA PHE A 120 -13.50 -0.23 -6.71
C PHE A 120 -12.85 -0.36 -5.34
N ILE A 121 -11.57 -0.72 -5.34
CA ILE A 121 -10.73 -0.79 -4.15
C ILE A 121 -9.46 0.03 -4.38
N LEU A 122 -9.18 0.99 -3.48
CA LEU A 122 -7.89 1.66 -3.41
C LEU A 122 -6.99 0.91 -2.43
N TYR A 123 -5.95 0.28 -2.95
CA TYR A 123 -4.94 -0.42 -2.17
C TYR A 123 -3.78 0.51 -1.78
N LEU A 124 -3.34 0.37 -0.53
CA LEU A 124 -2.18 1.03 0.06
C LEU A 124 -1.31 0.00 0.80
N ASP A 125 0.00 0.00 0.51
CA ASP A 125 0.97 -0.66 1.38
C ASP A 125 0.94 -0.05 2.79
N SER A 126 1.26 -0.88 3.78
CA SER A 126 1.09 -0.52 5.20
C SER A 126 2.01 0.61 5.67
N ASP A 127 3.13 0.83 4.99
CA ASP A 127 4.21 1.76 5.31
C ASP A 127 4.03 3.13 4.63
N MET A 128 2.78 3.59 4.60
CA MET A 128 2.43 4.92 4.10
C MET A 128 2.14 5.90 5.22
N LEU A 129 2.76 7.08 5.12
CA LEU A 129 2.40 8.27 5.88
C LEU A 129 1.37 9.07 5.09
N LEU A 130 0.18 9.27 5.65
CA LEU A 130 -0.87 10.11 5.07
C LEU A 130 -0.69 11.56 5.54
N THR A 131 -0.81 12.50 4.60
CA THR A 131 -0.71 13.94 4.86
C THR A 131 -2.07 14.64 4.83
N LYS A 132 -3.06 14.03 4.16
CA LYS A 132 -4.45 14.49 4.03
C LYS A 132 -5.40 13.32 3.76
N SER A 133 -6.71 13.59 3.75
CA SER A 133 -7.72 12.59 3.35
C SER A 133 -7.53 12.13 1.91
N LEU A 134 -7.93 10.88 1.65
CA LEU A 134 -7.93 10.27 0.31
C LEU A 134 -9.30 10.32 -0.36
N ASP A 135 -10.28 11.01 0.21
CA ASP A 135 -11.65 11.02 -0.31
C ASP A 135 -11.73 11.56 -1.75
N ASP A 136 -10.98 12.63 -2.08
CA ASP A 136 -11.06 13.23 -3.42
C ASP A 136 -10.52 12.30 -4.54
N ILE A 137 -9.90 11.16 -4.21
CA ILE A 137 -9.38 10.22 -5.21
C ILE A 137 -10.49 9.54 -6.01
N TRP A 138 -11.69 9.43 -5.41
CA TRP A 138 -12.86 8.82 -6.03
C TRP A 138 -13.46 9.72 -7.12
N ASP A 139 -13.15 11.02 -7.08
CA ASP A 139 -13.59 12.02 -8.06
C ASP A 139 -12.58 12.27 -9.18
N GLU A 140 -11.40 11.67 -9.12
CA GLU A 140 -10.42 11.73 -10.19
C GLU A 140 -11.00 11.16 -11.50
N PRO A 141 -10.83 11.82 -12.66
CA PRO A 141 -11.38 11.33 -13.93
C PRO A 141 -11.00 9.88 -14.24
N VAL A 142 -9.75 9.49 -13.91
CA VAL A 142 -9.22 8.13 -14.11
C VAL A 142 -9.84 7.09 -13.16
N SER A 143 -10.46 7.52 -12.06
CA SER A 143 -11.13 6.65 -11.07
C SER A 143 -12.61 6.40 -11.40
N LYS A 144 -13.17 7.05 -12.42
CA LYS A 144 -14.63 7.09 -12.63
C LYS A 144 -15.21 5.92 -13.38
N GLN A 145 -14.46 5.21 -14.22
CA GLN A 145 -15.07 4.15 -15.02
C GLN A 145 -14.07 3.13 -15.51
N LYS A 146 -14.56 1.90 -15.64
CA LYS A 146 -13.83 0.83 -16.32
C LYS A 146 -13.68 1.19 -17.81
N VAL A 147 -12.58 0.74 -18.39
CA VAL A 147 -12.29 0.83 -19.82
C VAL A 147 -12.36 -0.55 -20.45
N LYS A 148 -12.58 -0.61 -21.77
CA LYS A 148 -12.62 -1.88 -22.50
C LYS A 148 -11.23 -2.46 -22.69
N THR A 149 -11.12 -3.77 -22.56
CA THR A 149 -9.91 -4.52 -22.90
C THR A 149 -9.63 -4.45 -24.40
N GLN A 150 -8.39 -4.11 -24.77
CA GLN A 150 -7.92 -3.96 -26.15
C GLN A 150 -7.62 -5.33 -26.76
N ARG A 151 -8.68 -6.05 -27.16
CA ARG A 151 -8.61 -7.44 -27.62
C ARG A 151 -7.70 -7.62 -28.85
N GLU A 152 -7.62 -6.60 -29.70
CA GLU A 152 -6.74 -6.55 -30.87
C GLU A 152 -5.26 -6.68 -30.52
N LYS A 153 -4.84 -6.24 -29.33
CA LYS A 153 -3.46 -6.32 -28.86
C LYS A 153 -3.08 -7.68 -28.27
N ILE A 154 -4.05 -8.56 -28.04
CA ILE A 154 -3.82 -9.90 -27.47
C ILE A 154 -2.89 -10.72 -28.38
N GLN A 155 -3.08 -10.65 -29.69
CA GLN A 155 -2.33 -11.45 -30.66
C GLN A 155 -0.84 -11.09 -30.75
N GLY A 156 -0.43 -9.93 -30.23
CA GLY A 156 0.98 -9.52 -30.15
C GLY A 156 1.63 -9.87 -28.80
N HIS A 157 0.86 -9.78 -27.71
CA HIS A 157 1.38 -9.91 -26.34
C HIS A 157 1.26 -11.32 -25.73
N HIS A 158 0.33 -12.16 -26.21
CA HIS A 158 0.04 -13.48 -25.62
C HIS A 158 0.47 -14.67 -26.50
N LYS A 159 1.18 -14.44 -27.61
CA LYS A 159 1.63 -15.51 -28.52
C LYS A 159 2.53 -16.56 -27.85
N GLU A 160 3.10 -16.25 -26.69
CA GLU A 160 4.02 -17.14 -25.97
C GLU A 160 3.37 -18.01 -24.88
N PHE A 161 2.06 -17.89 -24.62
CA PHE A 161 1.41 -18.64 -23.54
C PHE A 161 0.14 -19.36 -24.00
N SER A 162 0.29 -20.57 -24.54
CA SER A 162 -0.84 -21.47 -24.73
C SER A 162 -1.43 -21.87 -23.36
N GLY A 163 -2.67 -21.49 -23.07
CA GLY A 163 -3.38 -21.91 -21.85
C GLY A 163 -3.65 -20.84 -20.79
N VAL A 164 -3.35 -19.56 -21.07
CA VAL A 164 -3.68 -18.43 -20.18
C VAL A 164 -5.19 -18.25 -20.06
N ALA A 165 -5.67 -17.92 -18.86
CA ALA A 165 -7.09 -17.67 -18.61
C ALA A 165 -7.59 -16.45 -19.40
N SER A 166 -8.89 -16.39 -19.67
CA SER A 166 -9.50 -15.28 -20.42
C SER A 166 -9.28 -13.93 -19.72
N LEU A 167 -9.05 -12.86 -20.50
CA LEU A 167 -9.06 -11.49 -19.96
C LEU A 167 -10.50 -11.00 -19.75
N PRO A 168 -10.78 -10.12 -18.77
CA PRO A 168 -12.09 -9.50 -18.61
C PRO A 168 -12.45 -8.58 -19.80
N ASP A 169 -13.75 -8.31 -20.01
CA ASP A 169 -14.21 -7.42 -21.10
C ASP A 169 -13.95 -5.95 -20.81
N ASP A 170 -14.05 -5.56 -19.54
CA ASP A 170 -13.64 -4.26 -19.03
C ASP A 170 -12.88 -4.39 -17.72
N TYR A 171 -12.06 -3.38 -17.44
CA TYR A 171 -11.23 -3.32 -16.26
C TYR A 171 -11.01 -1.87 -15.84
N LEU A 172 -10.66 -1.67 -14.57
CA LEU A 172 -10.07 -0.43 -14.11
C LEU A 172 -8.81 -0.82 -13.33
N PHE A 173 -7.68 -0.24 -13.72
CA PHE A 173 -6.42 -0.38 -12.99
C PHE A 173 -5.65 0.94 -13.13
N VAL A 174 -5.56 1.67 -12.03
CA VAL A 174 -4.99 3.02 -11.96
C VAL A 174 -3.93 3.01 -10.86
N GLY A 175 -2.80 3.67 -11.05
CA GLY A 175 -1.76 3.70 -10.03
C GLY A 175 -0.84 4.89 -10.14
N VAL A 176 0.34 4.74 -9.54
CA VAL A 176 1.47 5.67 -9.68
C VAL A 176 2.68 4.92 -10.21
N PRO A 177 3.60 5.60 -10.91
CA PRO A 177 4.83 4.96 -11.37
C PRO A 177 5.74 4.66 -10.17
N ASP A 178 6.41 3.51 -10.21
CA ASP A 178 7.55 3.21 -9.36
C ASP A 178 8.74 4.04 -9.84
N THR A 179 9.27 4.88 -8.95
CA THR A 179 10.31 5.85 -9.30
C THR A 179 11.75 5.33 -9.15
N TYR A 180 11.95 4.02 -8.96
CA TYR A 180 13.29 3.37 -8.95
C TYR A 180 14.35 4.05 -8.05
N GLY A 181 13.97 4.49 -6.84
CA GLY A 181 14.90 5.04 -5.85
C GLY A 181 15.05 6.57 -5.85
N SER A 182 15.94 7.05 -4.98
CA SER A 182 16.05 8.45 -4.53
C SER A 182 16.65 9.45 -5.55
N ARG A 183 17.09 8.98 -6.72
CA ARG A 183 17.66 9.84 -7.79
C ARG A 183 16.58 10.29 -8.78
N LYS A 184 15.57 11.00 -8.30
CA LYS A 184 14.61 11.68 -9.18
C LYS A 184 15.21 12.97 -9.72
N PRO A 185 15.05 13.24 -11.03
CA PRO A 185 15.05 14.60 -11.56
C PRO A 185 13.87 15.37 -10.95
N ASP A 186 14.09 16.64 -10.61
CA ASP A 186 13.04 17.60 -10.27
C ASP A 186 12.92 18.56 -11.48
N PRO A 187 11.78 18.64 -12.18
CA PRO A 187 10.47 18.04 -11.88
C PRO A 187 10.33 16.55 -12.24
N PRO A 188 9.32 15.85 -11.69
CA PRO A 188 9.04 14.44 -12.00
C PRO A 188 8.86 14.22 -13.50
N ILE A 189 9.60 13.28 -14.09
CA ILE A 189 9.53 13.01 -15.53
C ILE A 189 8.20 12.31 -15.86
N PRO A 190 7.34 12.89 -16.73
CA PRO A 190 6.03 12.32 -17.08
C PRO A 190 6.10 10.94 -17.75
N TRP A 191 7.22 10.61 -18.41
CA TRP A 191 7.37 9.45 -19.29
C TRP A 191 8.05 8.22 -18.67
N ILE A 192 8.54 8.29 -17.42
CA ILE A 192 9.20 7.13 -16.76
C ILE A 192 8.23 5.95 -16.55
N GLY A 193 6.92 6.16 -16.69
CA GLY A 193 5.92 5.32 -16.05
C GLY A 193 5.35 4.14 -16.83
N LYS A 194 5.27 4.13 -18.17
CA LYS A 194 4.33 3.22 -18.88
C LYS A 194 4.45 1.74 -18.48
N ASP A 195 5.65 1.25 -18.21
CA ASP A 195 5.91 -0.16 -17.87
C ASP A 195 6.35 -0.37 -16.41
N SER A 196 6.25 0.65 -15.57
CA SER A 196 6.76 0.65 -14.21
C SER A 196 5.72 1.11 -13.20
N ILE A 197 4.58 0.43 -13.13
CA ILE A 197 3.62 0.69 -12.06
C ILE A 197 4.22 0.30 -10.69
N ASN A 198 3.91 1.07 -9.65
CA ASN A 198 4.17 0.76 -8.25
C ASN A 198 3.10 -0.22 -7.71
N GLY A 199 3.52 -1.27 -7.03
CA GLY A 199 2.64 -2.29 -6.43
C GLY A 199 2.04 -1.91 -5.08
N GLY A 200 2.44 -0.76 -4.54
CA GLY A 200 2.02 -0.29 -3.22
C GLY A 200 0.86 0.69 -3.23
N PHE A 201 0.60 1.41 -4.33
CA PHE A 201 -0.53 2.35 -4.42
C PHE A 201 -1.26 2.22 -5.75
N TRP A 202 -2.45 1.61 -5.72
CA TRP A 202 -3.26 1.41 -6.92
C TRP A 202 -4.75 1.33 -6.59
N LEU A 203 -5.57 1.79 -7.54
CA LEU A 203 -7.02 1.67 -7.55
C LEU A 203 -7.40 0.65 -8.62
N ALA A 204 -8.22 -0.34 -8.26
CA ALA A 204 -8.68 -1.35 -9.20
C ALA A 204 -10.17 -1.64 -9.08
N SER A 205 -10.76 -2.13 -10.17
CA SER A 205 -12.01 -2.88 -10.12
C SER A 205 -11.70 -4.35 -9.84
N PRO A 206 -12.15 -4.93 -8.71
CA PRO A 206 -12.10 -6.38 -8.51
C PRO A 206 -12.81 -7.14 -9.65
N SER A 207 -12.30 -8.31 -9.99
CA SER A 207 -12.82 -9.19 -11.04
C SER A 207 -12.25 -10.59 -10.87
N LEU A 208 -13.13 -11.59 -10.78
CA LEU A 208 -12.72 -13.00 -10.73
C LEU A 208 -11.98 -13.43 -12.00
N VAL A 209 -12.37 -12.89 -13.15
CA VAL A 209 -11.71 -13.15 -14.44
C VAL A 209 -10.28 -12.58 -14.42
N MET A 210 -10.11 -11.36 -13.89
CA MET A 210 -8.78 -10.75 -13.73
C MET A 210 -7.91 -11.55 -12.74
N PHE A 211 -8.48 -11.99 -11.62
CA PHE A 211 -7.78 -12.84 -10.65
C PHE A 211 -7.28 -14.15 -11.30
N GLN A 212 -8.16 -14.86 -12.00
CA GLN A 212 -7.80 -16.10 -12.72
C GLN A 212 -6.70 -15.86 -13.76
N TYR A 213 -6.77 -14.74 -14.48
CA TYR A 213 -5.73 -14.32 -15.40
C TYR A 213 -4.38 -14.14 -14.67
N TYR A 214 -4.32 -13.39 -13.57
CA TYR A 214 -3.08 -13.24 -12.80
C TYR A 214 -2.53 -14.57 -12.29
N VAL A 215 -3.39 -15.45 -11.77
CA VAL A 215 -2.97 -16.79 -11.33
C VAL A 215 -2.40 -17.62 -12.49
N SER A 216 -2.99 -17.51 -13.68
CA SER A 216 -2.48 -18.21 -14.88
C SER A 216 -1.11 -17.68 -15.34
N LEU A 217 -0.81 -16.40 -15.09
CA LEU A 217 0.55 -15.87 -15.29
C LEU A 217 1.52 -16.56 -14.33
N LEU A 218 1.18 -16.69 -13.04
CA LEU A 218 2.04 -17.37 -12.08
C LEU A 218 2.37 -18.82 -12.48
N ALA A 219 1.40 -19.54 -13.05
CA ALA A 219 1.60 -20.92 -13.52
C ALA A 219 2.55 -21.03 -14.72
N SER A 220 2.82 -19.93 -15.42
CA SER A 220 3.60 -19.91 -16.65
C SER A 220 5.07 -19.53 -16.38
N PRO A 221 6.06 -20.38 -16.71
CA PRO A 221 7.46 -20.05 -16.48
C PRO A 221 7.88 -18.76 -17.19
N ASN A 222 8.65 -17.91 -16.50
CA ASN A 222 9.18 -16.64 -17.01
C ASN A 222 8.12 -15.64 -17.54
N SER A 223 6.86 -15.80 -17.16
CA SER A 223 5.77 -14.94 -17.62
C SER A 223 5.79 -13.54 -17.01
N TYR A 224 6.47 -13.36 -15.88
CA TYR A 224 6.62 -12.08 -15.21
C TYR A 224 7.92 -12.02 -14.42
N ASP A 225 8.35 -10.81 -14.07
CA ASP A 225 9.53 -10.60 -13.23
C ASP A 225 9.20 -10.85 -11.74
N SER A 226 9.50 -12.07 -11.29
CA SER A 226 9.28 -12.51 -9.90
C SER A 226 10.14 -11.77 -8.86
N GLN A 227 11.17 -11.01 -9.28
CA GLN A 227 11.96 -10.18 -8.37
C GLN A 227 11.14 -9.03 -7.77
N TYR A 228 10.04 -8.66 -8.44
CA TYR A 228 9.09 -7.63 -7.99
C TYR A 228 7.76 -8.22 -7.50
N MET A 229 7.71 -9.52 -7.17
CA MET A 229 6.51 -10.12 -6.53
C MET A 229 5.24 -9.88 -7.36
N GLU A 230 4.12 -9.49 -6.74
CA GLU A 230 2.89 -9.12 -7.43
C GLU A 230 3.04 -7.88 -8.32
N GLN A 231 3.95 -6.95 -8.00
CA GLN A 231 4.21 -5.79 -8.86
C GLN A 231 4.72 -6.24 -10.23
N GLY A 232 5.51 -7.32 -10.30
CA GLY A 232 5.94 -7.91 -11.56
C GLY A 232 4.76 -8.44 -12.40
N VAL A 233 3.77 -9.05 -11.75
CA VAL A 233 2.52 -9.49 -12.39
C VAL A 233 1.77 -8.28 -12.96
N PHE A 234 1.64 -7.20 -12.18
CA PHE A 234 0.95 -6.00 -12.63
C PHE A 234 1.66 -5.31 -13.80
N ARG A 235 2.99 -5.22 -13.76
CA ARG A 235 3.80 -4.66 -14.85
C ARG A 235 3.62 -5.44 -16.15
N HIS A 236 3.56 -6.77 -16.06
CA HIS A 236 3.30 -7.60 -17.23
C HIS A 236 1.86 -7.43 -17.73
N ALA A 237 0.88 -7.65 -16.85
CA ALA A 237 -0.54 -7.65 -17.19
C ALA A 237 -1.04 -6.30 -17.72
N HIS A 238 -0.45 -5.21 -17.22
CA HIS A 238 -0.90 -3.85 -17.48
C HIS A 238 0.13 -2.99 -18.21
N GLY A 239 1.17 -3.58 -18.82
CA GLY A 239 2.17 -2.84 -19.60
C GLY A 239 1.53 -1.97 -20.70
N GLY A 240 2.21 -0.88 -21.08
CA GLY A 240 1.64 0.16 -21.94
C GLY A 240 1.19 -0.34 -23.33
N ASP A 241 1.89 -1.35 -23.84
CA ASP A 241 1.58 -1.97 -25.13
C ASP A 241 0.59 -3.14 -25.01
N GLY A 242 0.31 -3.62 -23.79
CA GLY A 242 -0.57 -4.75 -23.54
C GLY A 242 -2.06 -4.49 -23.80
N PRO A 243 -2.91 -5.52 -23.67
CA PRO A 243 -4.36 -5.41 -23.88
C PRO A 243 -5.09 -4.68 -22.74
N MET A 244 -4.46 -4.51 -21.58
CA MET A 244 -5.07 -3.87 -20.41
C MET A 244 -4.13 -2.83 -19.77
N PRO A 245 -3.64 -1.81 -20.50
CA PRO A 245 -2.71 -0.84 -19.94
C PRO A 245 -3.28 -0.15 -18.71
N TRP A 246 -2.45 0.06 -17.69
CA TRP A 246 -2.84 0.83 -16.50
C TRP A 246 -2.96 2.32 -16.84
N SER A 247 -3.77 3.04 -16.06
CA SER A 247 -3.89 4.50 -16.14
C SER A 247 -3.16 5.18 -15.00
N GLN A 248 -2.59 6.37 -15.23
CA GLN A 248 -1.81 7.05 -14.22
C GLN A 248 -2.64 8.08 -13.45
N PHE A 249 -2.50 8.09 -12.12
CA PHE A 249 -2.91 9.22 -11.30
C PHE A 249 -2.08 10.47 -11.60
N PRO A 250 -2.59 11.68 -11.30
CA PRO A 250 -1.77 12.90 -11.42
C PRO A 250 -0.43 12.76 -10.70
N PRO A 251 0.72 12.95 -11.38
CA PRO A 251 2.05 12.73 -10.81
C PRO A 251 2.26 13.53 -9.52
N GLY A 252 2.74 12.87 -8.47
CA GLY A 252 3.03 13.50 -7.18
C GLY A 252 1.81 13.93 -6.36
N LYS A 253 0.58 13.79 -6.87
CA LYS A 253 -0.62 14.22 -6.11
C LYS A 253 -0.98 13.24 -5.00
N TRP A 254 -0.98 11.95 -5.32
CA TRP A 254 -1.60 10.91 -4.48
C TRP A 254 -0.59 10.08 -3.71
N ASN A 255 0.45 9.60 -4.38
CA ASN A 255 1.48 8.78 -3.77
C ASN A 255 2.84 9.07 -4.38
N VAL A 256 3.86 9.06 -3.53
CA VAL A 256 5.26 9.09 -3.92
C VAL A 256 6.02 8.04 -3.11
N ASN A 257 6.65 7.08 -3.79
CA ASN A 257 7.65 6.20 -3.18
C ASN A 257 9.04 6.87 -3.17
N TRP A 258 9.84 6.57 -2.14
CA TRP A 258 11.11 7.27 -1.86
C TRP A 258 10.90 8.79 -1.75
N PRO A 259 10.01 9.23 -0.85
CA PRO A 259 9.60 10.62 -0.72
C PRO A 259 10.72 11.51 -0.20
N ARG A 260 10.69 12.77 -0.62
CA ARG A 260 11.47 13.87 -0.04
C ARG A 260 10.54 14.77 0.76
N VAL A 261 11.09 15.64 1.61
CA VAL A 261 10.27 16.64 2.29
C VAL A 261 9.58 17.58 1.31
N GLU A 262 10.16 17.80 0.13
CA GLU A 262 9.51 18.59 -0.92
C GLU A 262 8.17 17.97 -1.38
N ASP A 263 8.06 16.63 -1.44
CA ASP A 263 6.80 15.96 -1.78
C ASP A 263 5.73 16.21 -0.71
N PHE A 264 6.13 16.27 0.57
CA PHE A 264 5.26 16.67 1.68
C PHE A 264 4.80 18.13 1.52
N ARG A 265 5.72 19.06 1.27
CA ARG A 265 5.44 20.50 1.09
C ARG A 265 4.53 20.79 -0.10
N ARG A 266 4.64 20.00 -1.18
CA ARG A 266 3.75 20.07 -2.35
C ARG A 266 2.36 19.46 -2.11
N GLY A 267 2.13 18.84 -0.95
CA GLY A 267 0.84 18.30 -0.56
C GLY A 267 0.52 16.93 -1.17
N THR A 268 1.54 16.10 -1.41
CA THR A 268 1.37 14.69 -1.79
C THR A 268 0.57 13.97 -0.72
N ALA A 269 -0.52 13.27 -1.09
CA ALA A 269 -1.44 12.69 -0.12
C ALA A 269 -0.84 11.55 0.72
N THR A 270 0.02 10.72 0.12
CA THR A 270 0.70 9.61 0.78
C THR A 270 2.18 9.56 0.43
N LEU A 271 3.01 9.31 1.44
CA LEU A 271 4.45 9.19 1.32
C LEU A 271 4.83 7.76 1.68
N HIS A 272 5.46 7.03 0.76
CA HIS A 272 5.71 5.60 0.87
C HIS A 272 7.21 5.32 1.11
N ASP A 273 7.53 5.01 2.37
CA ASP A 273 8.86 4.57 2.80
C ASP A 273 8.79 3.84 4.16
N ARG A 274 9.88 3.15 4.51
CA ARG A 274 10.03 2.48 5.80
C ARG A 274 10.59 3.47 6.83
N PHE A 275 9.78 4.43 7.27
CA PHE A 275 10.19 5.53 8.17
C PHE A 275 10.78 5.11 9.54
N TRP A 276 10.73 3.81 9.89
CA TRP A 276 11.39 3.25 11.07
C TRP A 276 12.84 2.81 10.80
N ILE A 277 13.31 2.88 9.55
CA ILE A 277 14.70 2.63 9.13
C ILE A 277 15.32 4.00 8.84
N THR A 278 16.11 4.50 9.79
CA THR A 278 16.59 5.90 9.79
C THR A 278 18.05 6.06 9.37
N ASP A 279 18.73 4.96 9.07
CA ASP A 279 20.13 4.90 8.64
C ASP A 279 20.29 4.93 7.12
N GLU A 280 19.19 4.86 6.37
CA GLU A 280 19.19 4.93 4.92
C GLU A 280 19.41 6.38 4.43
N PRO A 281 20.30 6.60 3.45
CA PRO A 281 20.77 7.96 3.08
C PRO A 281 19.71 8.85 2.42
N TRP A 282 18.57 8.29 2.00
CA TRP A 282 17.46 9.03 1.40
C TRP A 282 16.32 9.35 2.37
N VAL A 283 16.34 8.79 3.59
CA VAL A 283 15.27 9.02 4.56
C VAL A 283 15.53 10.34 5.27
N GLU A 284 14.70 11.34 4.98
CA GLU A 284 14.82 12.68 5.56
C GLU A 284 14.22 12.73 6.98
N GLU A 285 14.97 13.32 7.93
CA GLU A 285 14.61 13.34 9.37
C GLU A 285 13.24 13.98 9.65
N GLU A 286 12.87 15.01 8.88
CA GLU A 286 11.56 15.68 9.01
C GLU A 286 10.40 14.72 8.71
N LEU A 287 10.52 13.86 7.69
CA LEU A 287 9.49 12.85 7.39
C LEU A 287 9.39 11.78 8.48
N VAL A 288 10.52 11.37 9.04
CA VAL A 288 10.56 10.47 10.22
C VAL A 288 9.89 11.14 11.43
N GLY A 289 10.05 12.46 11.58
CA GLY A 289 9.35 13.26 12.58
C GLY A 289 7.83 13.16 12.45
N HIS A 290 7.30 13.38 11.24
CA HIS A 290 5.87 13.27 10.96
C HIS A 290 5.32 11.85 11.18
N TRP A 291 6.07 10.81 10.78
CA TRP A 291 5.69 9.42 11.07
C TRP A 291 5.58 9.16 12.57
N ASN A 292 6.57 9.62 13.35
CA ASN A 292 6.58 9.44 14.80
C ASN A 292 5.48 10.24 15.50
N GLU A 293 5.13 11.42 15.00
CA GLU A 293 3.99 12.20 15.47
C GLU A 293 2.68 11.43 15.26
N ALA A 294 2.43 10.93 14.05
CA ALA A 294 1.25 10.13 13.74
C ALA A 294 1.19 8.86 14.62
N LYS A 295 2.34 8.18 14.82
CA LYS A 295 2.45 7.02 15.72
C LYS A 295 2.12 7.39 17.17
N LYS A 296 2.60 8.53 17.67
CA LYS A 296 2.30 9.01 19.03
C LYS A 296 0.81 9.29 19.21
N GLU A 297 0.18 9.94 18.23
CA GLU A 297 -1.26 10.18 18.25
C GLU A 297 -2.06 8.87 18.29
N MET A 298 -1.71 7.91 17.42
CA MET A 298 -2.33 6.57 17.38
C MET A 298 -2.23 5.88 18.75
N LEU A 299 -1.06 5.89 19.39
CA LEU A 299 -0.89 5.28 20.72
C LEU A 299 -1.77 5.95 21.77
N GLY A 300 -1.95 7.27 21.69
CA GLY A 300 -2.88 8.02 22.53
C GLY A 300 -4.37 7.72 22.26
N PHE A 301 -4.72 7.38 21.02
CA PHE A 301 -6.06 6.91 20.65
C PHE A 301 -6.32 5.50 21.21
N SER A 302 -5.43 4.54 20.96
CA SER A 302 -5.58 3.17 21.44
C SER A 302 -5.58 3.10 22.97
N GLY A 303 -4.74 3.90 23.63
CA GLY A 303 -4.72 3.98 25.10
C GLY A 303 -6.06 4.41 25.69
N ARG A 304 -6.79 5.34 25.06
CA ARG A 304 -8.13 5.78 25.51
C ARG A 304 -9.21 4.72 25.28
N ASN A 305 -9.15 3.99 24.17
CA ASN A 305 -10.15 2.96 23.84
C ASN A 305 -9.95 1.64 24.60
N HIS A 306 -8.71 1.31 25.00
CA HIS A 306 -8.42 0.08 25.74
C HIS A 306 -8.58 0.19 27.27
N VAL A 307 -8.79 1.39 27.84
CA VAL A 307 -9.18 1.53 29.26
C VAL A 307 -10.55 0.90 29.56
N GLN A 308 -11.36 0.61 28.54
CA GLN A 308 -12.66 -0.05 28.70
C GLN A 308 -12.61 -1.59 28.63
N ASP A 309 -11.48 -2.22 28.28
CA ASP A 309 -11.39 -3.68 28.09
C ASP A 309 -10.14 -4.26 28.78
N PHE A 310 -10.34 -4.77 30.01
CA PHE A 310 -9.30 -5.01 31.03
C PHE A 310 -8.23 -6.09 30.72
N SER A 311 -8.23 -6.73 29.55
CA SER A 311 -7.22 -7.74 29.17
C SER A 311 -6.04 -7.20 28.34
N SER A 312 -6.15 -5.99 27.77
CA SER A 312 -5.22 -5.48 26.74
C SER A 312 -4.07 -4.62 27.29
N LEU A 313 -4.10 -4.28 28.58
CA LEU A 313 -3.18 -3.32 29.21
C LEU A 313 -1.71 -3.78 29.20
N VAL A 314 -1.44 -5.09 29.23
CA VAL A 314 -0.09 -5.66 29.40
C VAL A 314 0.79 -5.48 28.14
N LEU A 315 0.20 -5.57 26.94
CA LEU A 315 0.95 -5.35 25.69
C LEU A 315 1.26 -3.86 25.47
N ILE A 316 0.33 -2.97 25.83
CA ILE A 316 0.46 -1.52 25.61
C ILE A 316 1.50 -0.91 26.57
N THR A 317 1.47 -1.30 27.84
CA THR A 317 2.44 -0.84 28.85
C THR A 317 3.88 -1.25 28.51
N ARG A 318 4.08 -2.47 27.98
CA ARG A 318 5.40 -2.88 27.46
C ARG A 318 5.85 -2.06 26.26
N ARG A 319 4.95 -1.76 25.31
CA ARG A 319 5.26 -0.96 24.11
C ARG A 319 5.62 0.50 24.43
N LEU A 320 4.92 1.14 25.36
CA LEU A 320 5.25 2.49 25.83
C LEU A 320 6.61 2.54 26.57
N SER A 321 6.95 1.50 27.33
CA SER A 321 8.24 1.37 28.02
C SER A 321 9.40 1.21 27.03
N ILE A 322 9.24 0.36 26.02
CA ILE A 322 10.25 0.15 24.97
C ILE A 322 10.44 1.43 24.14
N TRP A 323 9.35 2.12 23.78
CA TRP A 323 9.44 3.39 23.02
C TRP A 323 10.17 4.49 23.79
N ARG A 324 9.89 4.67 25.10
CA ARG A 324 10.64 5.59 25.95
C ARG A 324 12.14 5.26 25.96
N THR A 325 12.48 3.98 25.97
CA THR A 325 13.88 3.52 26.00
C THR A 325 14.59 3.75 24.66
N ALA A 326 13.91 3.54 23.53
CA ALA A 326 14.46 3.77 22.20
C ALA A 326 14.69 5.27 21.90
N VAL A 327 13.75 6.14 22.29
CA VAL A 327 13.89 7.60 22.17
C VAL A 327 15.02 8.13 23.05
N LEU A 328 15.17 7.59 24.27
CA LEU A 328 16.27 7.96 25.16
C LEU A 328 17.63 7.50 24.63
N ARG A 329 17.73 6.28 24.08
CA ARG A 329 18.99 5.77 23.49
C ARG A 329 19.43 6.56 22.26
N SER A 330 18.50 6.95 21.40
CA SER A 330 18.79 7.79 20.22
C SER A 330 19.17 9.23 20.59
N SER A 331 18.61 9.77 21.68
CA SER A 331 19.03 11.06 22.27
C SER A 331 20.42 10.99 22.94
N LEU A 332 20.71 9.91 23.67
CA LEU A 332 22.01 9.68 24.33
C LEU A 332 23.15 9.45 23.33
N ALA A 333 22.91 8.67 22.27
CA ALA A 333 23.89 8.46 21.20
C ALA A 333 24.27 9.78 20.50
N ARG A 334 23.30 10.70 20.31
CA ARG A 334 23.53 12.05 19.78
C ARG A 334 24.34 12.96 20.70
N LYS A 335 24.16 12.87 22.02
CA LYS A 335 24.99 13.62 22.98
C LYS A 335 26.44 13.15 22.98
N GLN A 336 26.68 11.85 22.80
CA GLN A 336 28.03 11.29 22.73
C GLN A 336 28.73 11.61 21.39
N SER A 337 28.00 11.59 20.26
CA SER A 337 28.58 11.98 18.96
C SER A 337 28.80 13.49 18.82
N GLY A 338 27.96 14.33 19.43
CA GLY A 338 28.14 15.79 19.46
C GLY A 338 29.28 16.25 20.36
N SER A 339 29.60 15.50 21.42
CA SER A 339 30.72 15.78 22.32
C SER A 339 32.08 15.39 21.73
N ALA A 340 32.13 14.48 20.75
CA ALA A 340 33.38 14.06 20.12
C ALA A 340 33.85 15.01 19.01
N ALA A 341 32.96 15.87 18.49
CA ALA A 341 33.26 16.80 17.41
C ALA A 341 33.81 18.17 17.88
N SER A 342 33.89 18.44 19.19
CA SER A 342 34.36 19.74 19.71
C SER A 342 35.79 19.75 20.27
N THR A 343 36.59 18.71 20.06
CA THR A 343 37.91 18.58 20.72
C THR A 343 39.11 18.34 19.80
N SER A 344 39.00 18.62 18.49
CA SER A 344 40.13 18.41 17.55
C SER A 344 40.53 19.63 16.70
N LEU A 345 40.38 20.85 17.24
CA LEU A 345 40.75 22.07 16.50
C LEU A 345 41.58 23.06 17.33
N VAL A 346 42.57 22.58 18.10
CA VAL A 346 43.67 23.41 18.63
C VAL A 346 44.93 22.55 18.84
N ARG A 347 45.83 22.48 17.84
CA ARG A 347 47.32 22.57 17.94
C ARG A 347 48.06 21.86 16.80
N ALA A 348 49.03 22.61 16.28
CA ALA A 348 50.21 22.28 15.47
C ALA A 348 49.96 21.90 14.00
#